data_AF-A0A7Y2E7P3-F1
#
_entry.id   AF-A0A7Y2E7P3-F1
#
_cell.length_a   1.000
_cell.length_b   1.000
_cell.length_c   1.000
_cell.angle_alpha   90.00
_cell.angle_beta   90.00
_cell.angle_gamma   90.00
#
_symmetry.space_group_name_H-M   'P 1'
#
loop_
_entity.id
_entity.type
_entity.pdbx_description
1 polymer ?
#
loop_
_entity_poly.entity_id
_entity_poly.type
_entity_poly.pdbx_seq_one_letter_code
_entity_poly.pdbx_strand_id
1 'polypeptide(L)'
;AWQLTKDIDDRMTTTPSARIALALVEKKAADAGFVYESDALRSDQVRVDLVIDPKYHEEIRYTGSIVSRSTQKENAKKFLDLLLSEPGQETLKNHGFRSAKSLGNP
;
A
#
# COMPACT_ATOMS: atom_id res chain seq x y z
N ALA A 1 -11.96 -12.45 -14.67
CA ALA A 1 -11.09 -11.31 -14.33
C ALA A 1 -10.59 -10.49 -15.55
N TRP A 2 -10.84 -10.89 -16.81
CA TRP A 2 -10.13 -10.35 -17.99
C TRP A 2 -10.99 -9.58 -19.01
N GLN A 3 -12.25 -9.25 -18.70
CA GLN A 3 -13.10 -8.52 -19.67
C GLN A 3 -12.83 -7.01 -19.63
N LEU A 4 -12.71 -6.43 -18.42
CA LEU A 4 -12.49 -4.99 -18.23
C LEU A 4 -11.18 -4.52 -18.85
N THR A 5 -10.12 -5.34 -18.76
CA THR A 5 -8.80 -5.01 -19.28
C THR A 5 -8.78 -4.88 -20.80
N LYS A 6 -9.64 -5.63 -21.52
CA LYS A 6 -9.69 -5.59 -22.98
C LYS A 6 -10.30 -4.30 -23.53
N ASP A 7 -11.24 -3.72 -22.80
CA ASP A 7 -11.98 -2.54 -23.26
C ASP A 7 -11.16 -1.24 -23.10
N ILE A 8 -10.06 -1.28 -22.34
CA ILE A 8 -9.17 -0.12 -22.08
C ILE A 8 -7.69 -0.42 -22.32
N ASP A 9 -7.36 -1.54 -22.98
CA ASP A 9 -5.98 -2.03 -23.09
C ASP A 9 -5.06 -1.02 -23.81
N ASP A 10 -5.58 -0.34 -24.83
CA ASP A 10 -4.87 0.70 -25.60
C ASP A 10 -4.74 2.04 -24.85
N ARG A 11 -5.41 2.17 -23.70
CA ARG A 11 -5.44 3.37 -22.85
C ARG A 11 -4.84 3.13 -21.47
N MET A 12 -4.25 1.97 -21.24
CA MET A 12 -3.65 1.59 -19.97
C MET A 12 -2.13 1.45 -20.12
N THR A 13 -1.41 1.85 -19.08
CA THR A 13 0.03 1.55 -18.97
C THR A 13 0.34 1.06 -17.57
N THR A 14 1.29 0.14 -17.46
CA THR A 14 1.77 -0.34 -16.17
C THR A 14 2.91 0.54 -15.67
N THR A 15 3.07 0.63 -14.35
CA THR A 15 4.16 1.38 -13.75
C THR A 15 4.95 0.48 -12.80
N PRO A 16 6.23 0.79 -12.52
CA PRO A 16 7.05 -0.01 -11.61
C PRO A 16 6.56 0.02 -10.15
N SER A 17 5.73 0.98 -9.76
CA SER A 17 5.12 1.05 -8.43
C SER A 17 3.94 2.02 -8.40
N ALA A 18 3.04 1.86 -7.43
CA ALA A 18 1.92 2.76 -7.18
C ALA A 18 2.34 4.24 -7.03
N ARG A 19 3.55 4.51 -6.49
CA ARG A 19 4.10 5.87 -6.40
C ARG A 19 4.39 6.50 -7.76
N ILE A 20 4.82 5.70 -8.73
CA ILE A 20 5.02 6.20 -10.10
C ILE A 20 3.66 6.45 -10.77
N ALA A 21 2.67 5.57 -10.57
CA ALA A 21 1.31 5.82 -11.02
C ALA A 21 0.74 7.13 -10.45
N LEU A 22 0.88 7.36 -9.14
CA LEU A 22 0.48 8.61 -8.48
C LEU A 22 1.16 9.82 -9.14
N ALA A 23 2.48 9.78 -9.31
CA ALA A 23 3.24 10.89 -9.89
C ALA A 23 2.82 11.24 -11.34
N LEU A 24 2.35 10.25 -12.12
CA LEU A 24 1.82 10.51 -13.46
C LEU A 24 0.48 11.24 -13.41
N VAL A 25 -0.38 10.92 -12.45
CA VAL A 25 -1.66 11.61 -12.23
C VAL A 25 -1.42 13.03 -11.73
N GLU A 26 -0.51 13.23 -10.77
CA GLU A 26 -0.11 14.56 -10.28
C GLU A 26 0.36 15.47 -11.42
N LYS A 27 1.16 14.92 -12.34
CA LYS A 27 1.68 15.63 -13.51
C LYS A 27 0.67 15.77 -14.66
N LYS A 28 -0.57 15.28 -14.48
CA LYS A 28 -1.61 15.23 -15.53
C LYS A 28 -1.15 14.51 -16.80
N ALA A 29 -0.20 13.59 -16.65
CA ALA A 29 0.27 12.71 -17.72
C ALA A 29 -0.62 11.46 -17.88
N ALA A 30 -1.48 11.20 -16.90
CA ALA A 30 -2.56 10.22 -16.94
C ALA A 30 -3.83 10.82 -16.32
N ASP A 31 -5.00 10.50 -16.88
CA ASP A 31 -6.28 11.00 -16.38
C ASP A 31 -6.67 10.39 -15.03
N ALA A 32 -6.28 9.13 -14.79
CA ALA A 32 -6.55 8.38 -13.57
C ALA A 32 -5.45 7.33 -13.33
N GLY A 33 -5.31 6.88 -12.09
CA GLY A 33 -4.37 5.85 -11.70
C GLY A 33 -4.91 5.01 -10.55
N PHE A 34 -4.60 3.70 -10.58
CA PHE A 34 -4.88 2.81 -9.46
C PHE A 34 -3.71 2.84 -8.48
N VAL A 35 -3.98 3.29 -7.26
CA VAL A 35 -3.00 3.43 -6.18
C VAL A 35 -3.60 2.96 -4.85
N TYR A 36 -2.76 2.78 -3.84
CA TYR A 36 -3.23 2.53 -2.48
C TYR A 36 -3.68 3.83 -1.82
N GLU A 37 -4.62 3.73 -0.87
CA GLU A 37 -5.09 4.87 -0.07
C GLU A 37 -3.93 5.60 0.64
N SER A 38 -2.97 4.84 1.17
CA SER A 38 -1.76 5.39 1.81
C SER A 38 -0.84 6.14 0.84
N ASP A 39 -0.89 5.86 -0.46
CA ASP A 39 -0.18 6.66 -1.47
C ASP A 39 -0.97 7.94 -1.79
N ALA A 40 -2.29 7.83 -2.00
CA ALA A 40 -3.15 8.98 -2.31
C ALA A 40 -3.15 10.05 -1.20
N LEU A 41 -3.15 9.64 0.08
CA LEU A 41 -3.12 10.55 1.23
C LEU A 41 -1.83 11.38 1.33
N ARG A 42 -0.78 11.04 0.58
CA ARG A 42 0.49 11.77 0.58
C ARG A 42 0.50 12.97 -0.35
N SER A 43 -0.56 13.15 -1.14
CA SER A 43 -0.64 14.18 -2.17
C SER A 43 -1.90 15.01 -1.98
N ASP A 44 -1.74 16.32 -2.02
CA ASP A 44 -2.81 17.31 -2.08
C ASP A 44 -3.19 17.67 -3.52
N GLN A 45 -2.50 17.09 -4.52
CA GLN A 45 -2.68 17.40 -5.94
C GLN A 45 -3.63 16.44 -6.65
N VAL A 46 -4.05 15.36 -5.97
CA VAL A 46 -4.98 14.36 -6.50
C VAL A 46 -6.20 14.25 -5.60
N ARG A 47 -7.25 13.59 -6.12
CA ARG A 47 -8.44 13.24 -5.36
C ARG A 47 -8.76 11.76 -5.54
N VAL A 48 -9.36 11.15 -4.53
CA VAL A 48 -9.84 9.76 -4.61
C VAL A 48 -11.24 9.76 -5.19
N ASP A 49 -11.39 9.28 -6.42
CA ASP A 49 -12.68 9.23 -7.13
C ASP A 49 -13.47 7.95 -6.89
N LEU A 50 -12.76 6.86 -6.62
CA LEU A 50 -13.35 5.54 -6.40
C LEU A 50 -12.49 4.75 -5.41
N VAL A 51 -13.15 4.13 -4.44
CA VAL A 51 -12.56 3.07 -3.61
C VAL A 51 -13.02 1.73 -4.16
N ILE A 52 -12.08 0.86 -4.50
CA ILE A 52 -12.40 -0.47 -5.03
C ILE A 52 -12.99 -1.33 -3.92
N ASP A 53 -14.13 -1.99 -4.21
CA ASP A 53 -14.75 -2.93 -3.28
C ASP A 53 -13.78 -4.12 -3.01
N PRO A 54 -13.52 -4.46 -1.73
CA PRO A 54 -12.64 -5.55 -1.35
C PRO A 54 -12.94 -6.90 -1.99
N LYS A 55 -14.17 -7.16 -2.46
CA LYS A 55 -14.49 -8.42 -3.16
C LYS A 55 -13.79 -8.56 -4.52
N TYR A 56 -13.27 -7.47 -5.08
CA TYR A 56 -12.61 -7.45 -6.38
C TYR A 56 -11.10 -7.61 -6.31
N HIS A 57 -10.51 -7.71 -5.11
CA HIS A 57 -9.08 -7.91 -4.94
C HIS A 57 -8.78 -8.78 -3.73
N GLU A 58 -7.59 -9.37 -3.70
CA GLU A 58 -7.12 -10.04 -2.49
C GLU A 58 -6.86 -9.01 -1.38
N GLU A 59 -6.93 -9.44 -0.12
CA GLU A 59 -6.64 -8.54 1.01
C GLU A 59 -5.19 -8.02 0.91
N ILE A 60 -5.06 -6.69 0.85
CA ILE A 60 -3.78 -6.00 0.76
C ILE A 60 -3.13 -5.99 2.14
N ARG A 61 -2.09 -6.82 2.33
CA ARG A 61 -1.39 -6.98 3.62
C ARG A 61 0.09 -6.63 3.48
N TYR A 62 0.59 -5.80 4.40
CA TYR A 62 2.01 -5.50 4.55
C TYR A 62 2.57 -6.31 5.72
N THR A 63 3.44 -7.27 5.41
CA THR A 63 4.04 -8.17 6.40
C THR A 63 5.46 -7.73 6.75
N GLY A 64 5.85 -7.89 8.01
CA GLY A 64 7.20 -7.64 8.50
C GLY A 64 7.77 -8.89 9.16
N SER A 65 9.02 -9.22 8.84
CA SER A 65 9.70 -10.42 9.35
C SER A 65 11.16 -10.13 9.65
N ILE A 66 11.71 -10.81 10.66
CA ILE A 66 13.15 -10.74 10.96
C ILE A 66 13.89 -11.68 10.01
N VAL A 67 14.87 -11.13 9.28
CA VAL A 67 15.74 -11.94 8.41
C VAL A 67 16.53 -12.94 9.26
N SER A 68 16.42 -14.23 8.93
CA SER A 68 16.99 -15.34 9.72
C SER A 68 18.50 -15.22 9.95
N ARG A 69 19.23 -14.70 8.96
CA ARG A 69 20.69 -14.45 8.99
C ARG A 69 21.11 -13.10 9.57
N SER A 70 20.17 -12.30 10.08
CA SER A 70 20.50 -11.00 10.67
C SER A 70 21.44 -11.17 11.86
N THR A 71 22.47 -10.33 11.94
CA THR A 71 23.34 -10.20 13.11
C THR A 71 22.77 -9.25 14.17
N GLN A 72 21.61 -8.65 13.89
CA GLN A 72 20.96 -7.62 14.71
C GLN A 72 19.52 -8.04 15.07
N LYS A 73 19.31 -9.31 15.48
CA LYS A 73 17.98 -9.88 15.69
C LYS A 73 17.21 -9.19 16.82
N GLU A 74 17.89 -8.86 17.90
CA GLU A 74 17.30 -8.21 19.07
C GLU A 74 16.79 -6.80 18.70
N ASN A 75 17.59 -6.04 17.93
CA ASN A 75 17.20 -4.72 17.46
C ASN A 75 16.07 -4.79 16.42
N ALA A 76 16.11 -5.78 15.52
CA ALA A 76 15.02 -6.02 14.58
C ALA A 76 13.72 -6.38 15.29
N LYS A 77 13.79 -7.20 16.36
CA LYS A 77 12.63 -7.53 17.19
C LYS A 77 12.06 -6.28 17.86
N LYS A 78 12.90 -5.46 18.51
CA LYS A 78 12.46 -4.20 19.12
C LYS A 78 11.78 -3.26 18.12
N PHE A 79 12.28 -3.21 16.89
CA PHE A 79 11.67 -2.42 15.83
C PHE A 79 10.30 -2.97 15.40
N LEU A 80 10.17 -4.29 15.20
CA LEU A 80 8.87 -4.90 14.91
C LEU A 80 7.88 -4.73 16.08
N ASP A 81 8.35 -4.90 17.32
CA ASP A 81 7.55 -4.67 18.52
C ASP A 81 7.07 -3.20 18.58
N LEU A 82 7.91 -2.23 18.21
CA LEU A 82 7.54 -0.81 18.11
C LEU A 82 6.48 -0.59 17.03
N LEU A 83 6.64 -1.17 15.84
CA LEU A 83 5.64 -1.05 14.77
C LEU A 83 4.28 -1.63 15.20
N LEU A 84 4.28 -2.71 15.98
CA LEU A 84 3.06 -3.38 16.47
C LEU A 84 2.48 -2.75 17.74
N SER A 85 3.22 -1.88 18.42
CA SER A 85 2.76 -1.14 19.60
C SER A 85 1.65 -0.15 19.25
N GLU A 86 0.86 0.27 20.25
CA GLU A 86 -0.21 1.26 20.07
C GLU A 86 0.29 2.57 19.40
N PRO A 87 1.39 3.21 19.85
CA PRO A 87 1.93 4.40 19.16
C PRO A 87 2.37 4.14 17.71
N GLY A 88 2.93 2.95 17.45
CA GLY A 88 3.33 2.54 16.10
C GLY A 88 2.12 2.37 15.18
N GLN A 89 1.07 1.72 15.68
CA GLN A 89 -0.18 1.50 14.97
C GLN A 89 -0.94 2.81 14.72
N GLU A 90 -0.95 3.74 15.68
CA GLU A 90 -1.53 5.06 15.49
C GLU A 90 -0.79 5.85 14.40
N THR A 91 0.54 5.83 14.43
CA THR A 91 1.37 6.46 13.39
C THR A 91 1.04 5.89 12.00
N LEU A 92 0.93 4.57 11.88
CA LEU A 92 0.58 3.89 10.61
C LEU A 92 -0.84 4.26 10.16
N LYS A 93 -1.80 4.31 11.08
CA LYS A 93 -3.19 4.70 10.78
C LYS A 93 -3.29 6.11 10.21
N ASN A 94 -2.54 7.05 10.79
CA ASN A 94 -2.49 8.43 10.30
C ASN A 94 -1.91 8.56 8.88
N HIS A 95 -1.19 7.53 8.41
CA HIS A 95 -0.66 7.44 7.04
C HIS A 95 -1.50 6.52 6.12
N GLY A 96 -2.74 6.20 6.49
CA GLY A 96 -3.66 5.43 5.64
C GLY A 96 -3.51 3.92 5.71
N PHE A 97 -2.76 3.39 6.68
CA PHE A 97 -2.68 1.95 6.90
C PHE A 97 -3.76 1.49 7.89
N ARG A 98 -4.25 0.27 7.70
CA ARG A 98 -5.13 -0.38 8.69
C ARG A 98 -4.29 -1.05 9.76
N SER A 99 -4.85 -1.18 10.96
CA SER A 99 -4.16 -1.82 12.08
C SER A 99 -3.72 -3.24 11.72
N ALA A 100 -2.47 -3.55 11.99
CA ALA A 100 -1.90 -4.86 11.79
C ALA A 100 -2.58 -5.86 12.72
N LYS A 101 -2.93 -7.04 12.18
CA LYS A 101 -3.23 -8.20 13.00
C LYS A 101 -1.92 -8.97 13.17
N SER A 102 -1.53 -9.24 14.42
CA SER A 102 -0.47 -10.23 14.65
C SER A 102 -0.96 -11.56 14.10
N LEU A 103 -0.27 -12.05 13.06
CA LEU A 103 -0.33 -13.45 12.70
C LEU A 103 0.40 -14.14 13.85
N GLY A 104 -0.33 -14.78 14.76
CA GLY A 104 0.27 -15.49 15.90
C GLY A 104 1.45 -16.34 15.44
N ASN A 105 2.43 -16.55 16.33
CA ASN A 105 3.53 -17.46 16.03
C ASN A 105 2.95 -18.79 15.52
N PRO A 106 3.47 -19.36 14.41
CA PRO A 106 3.15 -20.74 14.08
C PRO A 106 3.51 -21.68 15.23
#